data_AF-A0A838N491-F1
#
_entry.id   AF-A0A838N491-F1
#
_cell.length_a   1.000
_cell.length_b   1.000
_cell.length_c   1.000
_cell.angle_alpha   90.00
_cell.angle_beta   90.00
_cell.angle_gamma   90.00
#
_symmetry.space_group_name_H-M   'P 1'
#
loop_
_entity.id
_entity.type
_entity.pdbx_description
1 polymer ?
#
loop_
_entity_poly.entity_id
_entity_poly.type
_entity_poly.pdbx_seq_one_letter_code
_entity_poly.pdbx_strand_id
1 'polypeptide(L)'
;MKTTLEIPDSLFRKAKATAAREGRSLKALVQEALSEKISRANGVPGQQKPWMVLAGGLKHLGAENRRIERLIEAEFEKIEPEDRL
;
A
#
# COMPACT_ATOMS: atom_id res chain seq x y z
N MET A 1 14.35 -25.24 0.32
CA MET A 1 13.96 -26.51 0.98
C MET A 1 12.63 -27.02 0.42
N LYS A 2 12.42 -28.34 0.37
CA LYS A 2 11.13 -28.94 0.00
C LYS A 2 10.31 -29.13 1.28
N THR A 3 9.08 -28.63 1.28
CA THR A 3 8.14 -28.75 2.41
C THR A 3 6.84 -29.34 1.90
N THR A 4 6.32 -30.34 2.61
CA THR A 4 5.02 -30.95 2.31
C THR A 4 3.98 -30.34 3.25
N LEU A 5 2.84 -29.92 2.71
CA LEU A 5 1.72 -29.34 3.45
C LEU A 5 0.44 -30.08 3.09
N GLU A 6 -0.39 -30.36 4.08
CA GLU A 6 -1.73 -30.91 3.84
C GLU A 6 -2.72 -29.76 3.62
N ILE A 7 -3.42 -29.78 2.48
CA ILE A 7 -4.36 -28.73 2.07
C ILE A 7 -5.64 -29.41 1.58
N PRO A 8 -6.83 -28.95 1.98
CA PRO A 8 -8.09 -29.47 1.44
C PRO A 8 -8.13 -29.40 -0.09
N ASP A 9 -8.60 -30.46 -0.76
CA ASP A 9 -8.63 -30.55 -2.24
C ASP A 9 -9.38 -29.37 -2.88
N SER A 10 -10.49 -28.95 -2.28
CA SER A 10 -11.27 -27.79 -2.75
C SER A 10 -10.47 -26.49 -2.75
N LEU A 11 -9.61 -26.28 -1.75
CA LEU A 11 -8.73 -25.13 -1.65
C LEU A 11 -7.54 -25.25 -2.63
N PHE A 12 -6.97 -26.45 -2.76
CA PHE A 12 -5.89 -26.72 -3.72
C PHE A 12 -6.33 -26.41 -5.17
N ARG A 13 -7.53 -26.86 -5.57
CA ARG A 13 -8.09 -26.56 -6.90
C ARG A 13 -8.29 -25.08 -7.13
N LYS A 14 -8.86 -24.36 -6.15
CA LYS A 14 -9.02 -22.90 -6.23
C LYS A 14 -7.67 -22.19 -6.37
N ALA A 15 -6.68 -22.56 -5.56
CA ALA A 15 -5.34 -21.97 -5.64
C ALA A 15 -4.69 -22.22 -7.01
N LYS A 16 -4.82 -23.45 -7.55
CA LYS A 16 -4.30 -23.79 -8.88
C LYS A 16 -4.96 -22.97 -10.00
N ALA A 17 -6.28 -22.81 -9.95
CA ALA A 17 -7.02 -21.98 -10.90
C ALA A 17 -6.63 -20.50 -10.81
N THR A 18 -6.47 -19.97 -9.60
CA THR A 18 -6.01 -18.60 -9.35
C THR A 18 -4.60 -18.37 -9.90
N ALA A 19 -3.67 -19.29 -9.62
CA ALA A 19 -2.30 -19.23 -10.13
C ALA A 19 -2.27 -19.20 -11.67
N ALA A 20 -3.05 -20.07 -12.31
CA ALA A 20 -3.18 -20.10 -13.77
C ALA A 20 -3.76 -18.80 -14.34
N ARG A 21 -4.84 -18.27 -13.74
CA ARG A 21 -5.45 -16.99 -14.14
C ARG A 21 -4.47 -15.81 -14.03
N GLU A 22 -3.58 -15.84 -13.06
CA GLU A 22 -2.59 -14.80 -12.79
C GLU A 22 -1.26 -15.02 -13.51
N GLY A 23 -1.16 -16.08 -14.33
CA GLY A 23 0.06 -16.37 -15.10
C GLY A 23 1.27 -16.75 -14.25
N ARG A 24 1.06 -17.24 -13.01
CA ARG A 24 2.13 -17.61 -12.08
C ARG A 24 2.05 -19.07 -11.65
N SER A 25 3.16 -19.61 -11.16
CA SER A 25 3.18 -20.97 -10.62
C SER A 25 2.45 -21.05 -9.28
N LEU A 26 1.84 -22.21 -8.98
CA LEU A 26 1.23 -22.47 -7.66
C LEU A 26 2.25 -22.30 -6.53
N LYS A 27 3.52 -22.67 -6.76
CA LYS A 27 4.60 -22.47 -5.81
C LYS A 27 4.79 -20.98 -5.48
N ALA A 28 4.85 -20.12 -6.49
CA ALA A 28 5.00 -18.67 -6.30
C ALA A 28 3.82 -18.09 -5.52
N LEU A 29 2.59 -18.46 -5.90
CA LEU A 29 1.37 -18.06 -5.19
C LEU A 29 1.44 -18.43 -3.70
N VAL A 30 1.84 -19.66 -3.37
CA VAL A 30 1.96 -20.13 -1.98
C VAL A 30 3.07 -19.39 -1.23
N GLN A 31 4.22 -19.17 -1.85
CA GLN A 31 5.33 -18.44 -1.22
C GLN A 31 4.96 -17.00 -0.90
N GLU A 32 4.33 -16.30 -1.84
CA GLU A 32 3.88 -14.91 -1.64
C GLU A 32 2.80 -14.82 -0.56
N ALA A 33 1.79 -15.69 -0.62
CA ALA A 33 0.71 -15.68 0.37
C ALA A 33 1.23 -15.97 1.80
N LEU A 34 2.18 -16.89 1.95
CA LEU A 34 2.83 -17.15 3.24
C LEU A 34 3.64 -15.95 3.73
N SER A 35 4.45 -15.35 2.84
CA SER A 35 5.24 -14.16 3.16
C SER A 35 4.35 -13.01 3.62
N GLU A 36 3.31 -12.70 2.84
CA GLU A 36 2.35 -11.63 3.13
C GLU A 36 1.63 -11.87 4.46
N LYS A 37 1.20 -13.12 4.71
CA LYS A 37 0.52 -13.47 5.96
C LYS A 37 1.42 -13.28 7.18
N ILE A 38 2.69 -13.69 7.08
CA ILE A 38 3.68 -13.53 8.15
C ILE A 38 4.00 -12.04 8.36
N SER A 39 4.21 -11.26 7.29
CA SER A 39 4.45 -9.82 7.39
C SER A 39 3.31 -9.10 8.10
N ARG A 40 2.06 -9.39 7.69
CA ARG A 40 0.85 -8.84 8.33
C ARG A 40 0.77 -9.23 9.81
N ALA A 41 1.08 -10.47 10.17
CA ALA A 41 1.03 -10.96 11.55
C ALA A 41 2.10 -10.32 12.44
N ASN A 42 3.30 -10.06 11.92
CA ASN A 42 4.40 -9.43 12.65
C ASN A 42 4.26 -7.90 12.76
N GLY A 43 3.11 -7.34 12.38
CA GLY A 43 2.89 -5.89 12.36
C GLY A 43 3.81 -5.15 11.40
N VAL A 44 4.49 -5.86 10.50
CA VAL A 44 5.22 -5.24 9.39
C VAL A 44 4.13 -4.75 8.45
N PRO A 45 3.93 -3.42 8.29
CA PRO A 45 2.93 -2.91 7.37
C PRO A 45 3.27 -3.49 6.01
N GLY A 46 2.43 -4.40 5.51
CA GLY A 46 2.68 -5.12 4.27
C GLY A 46 2.99 -4.10 3.20
N GLN A 47 4.25 -4.08 2.75
CA GLN A 47 4.83 -3.05 1.89
C GLN A 47 4.22 -1.67 2.15
N GLN A 48 4.69 -0.98 3.20
CA GLN A 48 4.48 0.47 3.30
C GLN A 48 4.79 1.07 1.93
N LYS A 49 3.76 1.62 1.26
CA LYS A 49 3.91 2.11 -0.12
C LYS A 49 5.14 3.02 -0.15
N PRO A 50 6.04 2.96 -1.15
CA PRO A 50 7.29 3.72 -1.11
C PRO A 50 7.12 5.22 -0.82
N TRP A 51 5.99 5.81 -1.24
CA TRP A 51 5.64 7.19 -0.95
C TRP A 51 5.15 7.46 0.48
N MET A 52 4.82 6.43 1.26
CA MET A 52 4.42 6.51 2.67
C MET A 52 5.59 6.40 3.65
N VAL A 53 6.82 6.20 3.18
CA VAL A 53 8.02 6.06 4.02
C VAL A 53 8.24 7.32 4.89
N LEU A 54 7.88 8.49 4.37
CA LEU A 54 8.01 9.77 5.08
C LEU A 54 6.69 10.28 5.67
N ALA A 55 5.58 9.55 5.47
CA ALA A 55 4.26 9.99 5.89
C ALA A 55 4.22 10.19 7.42
N GLY A 56 3.89 11.41 7.84
CA GLY A 56 3.79 11.78 9.26
C GLY A 56 5.12 12.12 9.94
N GLY A 57 6.27 12.04 9.26
CA GLY A 57 7.58 12.38 9.83
C GLY A 57 7.68 13.83 10.33
N LEU A 58 6.93 14.73 9.70
CA LEU A 58 6.88 16.16 10.03
C LEU A 58 5.65 16.56 10.85
N LYS A 59 4.94 15.60 11.48
CA LYS A 59 3.71 15.89 12.25
C LYS A 59 3.90 16.94 13.36
N HIS A 60 5.12 17.05 13.89
CA HIS A 60 5.48 18.02 14.92
C HIS A 60 5.52 19.48 14.41
N LEU A 61 5.60 19.68 13.08
CA LEU A 61 5.59 21.00 12.44
C LEU A 61 4.18 21.50 12.10
N GLY A 62 3.13 20.91 12.68
CA GLY A 62 1.74 21.28 12.35
C GLY A 62 1.42 22.77 12.56
N ALA A 63 2.10 23.45 13.48
CA ALA A 63 1.96 24.90 13.67
C ALA A 63 2.56 25.70 12.50
N GLU A 64 3.73 25.30 12.00
CA GLU A 64 4.39 25.96 10.88
C GLU A 64 3.65 25.71 9.57
N ASN A 65 3.15 24.49 9.35
CA ASN A 65 2.30 24.21 8.19
C ASN A 65 1.07 25.13 8.15
N ARG A 66 0.39 25.36 9.29
CA ARG A 66 -0.75 26.29 9.35
C ARG A 66 -0.35 27.74 9.12
N ARG A 67 0.87 28.14 9.45
CA ARG A 67 1.39 29.47 9.15
C ARG A 67 1.62 29.63 7.65
N ILE A 68 2.27 28.66 7.01
CA ILE A 68 2.52 28.65 5.57
C ILE A 68 1.19 28.64 4.80
N GLU A 69 0.23 27.79 5.19
CA GLU A 69 -1.07 27.71 4.52
C GLU A 69 -1.79 29.07 4.50
N ARG A 70 -1.77 29.80 5.63
CA ARG A 70 -2.36 31.15 5.70
C ARG A 70 -1.66 32.16 4.80
N LEU A 71 -0.35 32.03 4.58
CA LEU A 71 0.38 32.89 3.66
C LEU A 71 0.04 32.55 2.22
N ILE A 72 -0.06 31.26 1.88
CA ILE A 72 -0.48 30.82 0.54
C ILE A 72 -1.88 31.33 0.24
N GLU A 73 -2.82 31.12 1.16
CA GLU A 73 -4.20 31.57 1.00
C GLU A 73 -4.27 33.09 0.80
N ALA A 74 -3.56 33.87 1.64
CA ALA A 74 -3.54 35.33 1.50
C ALA A 74 -2.97 35.83 0.16
N GLU A 75 -1.99 35.13 -0.40
CA GLU A 75 -1.35 35.52 -1.68
C GLU A 75 -2.12 34.99 -2.90
N PHE A 76 -2.74 33.80 -2.79
CA PHE A 76 -3.29 33.05 -3.92
C PHE A 76 -4.82 32.84 -3.89
N GLU A 77 -5.56 33.45 -2.95
CA GLU A 77 -7.04 33.39 -2.88
C GLU A 77 -7.77 33.99 -4.09
N LYS A 78 -7.06 34.77 -4.92
CA LYS A 78 -7.67 35.45 -6.08
C LYS A 78 -7.39 34.67 -7.35
N ILE A 79 -8.39 33.95 -7.83
CA ILE A 79 -8.46 33.50 -9.22
C ILE A 79 -8.44 34.76 -10.09
N GLU A 80 -7.47 34.86 -11.00
CA GLU A 80 -7.36 35.99 -11.92
C GLU A 80 -8.67 36.12 -12.73
N PRO A 81 -9.09 37.34 -13.08
CA PRO A 81 -10.35 37.55 -13.80
C PRO A 81 -10.43 36.75 -15.11
N GLU A 82 -9.27 36.54 -15.74
CA GLU A 82 -9.06 35.74 -16.96
C GLU A 82 -9.48 34.27 -16.80
N ASP A 83 -9.41 33.74 -15.57
CA ASP A 83 -9.62 32.33 -15.22
C ASP A 83 -11.03 32.06 -14.64
N ARG A 84 -11.89 33.09 -14.58
CA ARG A 84 -13.29 32.98 -14.12
C ARG A 84 -14.22 32.71 -15.32
N LEU A 85 -14.27 31.45 -15.76
CA LEU A 85 -15.18 30.96 -16.80
C LEU A 85 -16.67 31.06 -16.39
#